data_AF-A0A958CMV4-F1
#
_entry.id   AF-A0A958CMV4-F1
#
_cell.length_a   1.000
_cell.length_b   1.000
_cell.length_c   1.000
_cell.angle_alpha   90.00
_cell.angle_beta   90.00
_cell.angle_gamma   90.00
#
_symmetry.space_group_name_H-M   'P 1'
#
loop_
_entity.id
_entity.type
_entity.pdbx_description
1 polymer ?
#
loop_
_entity_poly.entity_id
_entity_poly.type
_entity_poly.pdbx_seq_one_letter_code
_entity_poly.pdbx_strand_id
1 'polypeptide(L)'
;MPQDSIRDSIERKARRAIFEHALFRVENALILAGAILLAYFLPNPVPALLPWWSWWTWIVLGLLAVTAIVVSALTDQGEREKAVERLFQEEYSIGGIRDKVLKEKLKRAEEYHQQIKAAVAAQRDGVLKDRLKRTTGDIYDWIGHMVRLARRLDAYRNDPIILNDREALKVSIPNLQHRLTEDGDGRVLEQVETTLNDQQRLQNNISELDNRMQRADLQLDSSLASLGTVYSQLLLIGSKDVDGGQAERLQADISDEVNSLQDVVESINEIYDYQTFGPGK
;
A
#
# COMPACT_ATOMS: atom_id res chain seq x y z
N MET A 1 2.37 19.89 0.42
CA MET A 1 1.66 19.40 -0.80
C MET A 1 0.91 18.15 -0.36
N PRO A 2 -0.39 17.99 -0.64
CA PRO A 2 -1.10 16.77 -0.27
C PRO A 2 -0.55 15.65 -1.16
N GLN A 3 0.13 14.67 -0.55
CA GLN A 3 0.58 13.49 -1.29
C GLN A 3 -0.62 12.58 -1.46
N ASP A 4 -0.88 12.21 -2.71
CA ASP A 4 -2.01 11.37 -3.10
C ASP A 4 -2.01 10.06 -2.29
N SER A 5 -3.19 9.65 -1.80
CA SER A 5 -3.34 8.39 -1.06
C SER A 5 -2.83 7.20 -1.90
N ILE A 6 -2.37 6.12 -1.25
CA ILE A 6 -1.96 4.90 -1.99
C ILE A 6 -3.12 4.47 -2.88
N ARG A 7 -4.35 4.47 -2.37
CA ARG A 7 -5.57 4.33 -3.14
C ARG A 7 -5.67 5.28 -4.33
N ASP A 8 -5.36 6.57 -4.25
CA ASP A 8 -5.40 7.47 -5.43
C ASP A 8 -4.30 7.14 -6.45
N SER A 9 -3.14 6.68 -5.98
CA SER A 9 -2.05 6.22 -6.84
C SER A 9 -2.39 4.88 -7.52
N ILE A 10 -3.01 3.95 -6.78
CA ILE A 10 -3.48 2.65 -7.24
C ILE A 10 -4.75 2.81 -8.07
N GLU A 11 -5.67 3.72 -7.77
CA GLU A 11 -6.84 4.04 -8.58
C GLU A 11 -6.42 4.69 -9.90
N ARG A 12 -5.36 5.52 -9.92
CA ARG A 12 -4.82 6.04 -11.18
C ARG A 12 -4.07 4.97 -11.98
N LYS A 13 -3.26 4.12 -11.34
CA LYS A 13 -2.63 2.96 -11.97
C LYS A 13 -3.67 1.93 -12.44
N ALA A 14 -4.74 1.72 -11.69
CA ALA A 14 -5.88 0.86 -12.01
C ALA A 14 -6.71 1.44 -13.13
N ARG A 15 -7.00 2.75 -13.14
CA ARG A 15 -7.64 3.42 -14.29
C ARG A 15 -6.80 3.28 -15.54
N ARG A 16 -5.46 3.37 -15.43
CA ARG A 16 -4.53 3.16 -16.56
C ARG A 16 -4.48 1.69 -17.01
N ALA A 17 -4.43 0.74 -16.09
CA ALA A 17 -4.44 -0.69 -16.38
C ALA A 17 -5.81 -1.17 -16.91
N ILE A 18 -6.92 -0.64 -16.40
CA ILE A 18 -8.27 -0.82 -16.95
C ILE A 18 -8.33 -0.21 -18.35
N PHE A 19 -7.74 0.97 -18.59
CA PHE A 19 -7.70 1.58 -19.91
C PHE A 19 -6.88 0.73 -20.91
N GLU A 20 -5.72 0.23 -20.50
CA GLU A 20 -4.89 -0.68 -21.31
C GLU A 20 -5.61 -2.02 -21.56
N HIS A 21 -6.18 -2.64 -20.52
CA HIS A 21 -6.87 -3.92 -20.65
C HIS A 21 -8.23 -3.82 -21.36
N ALA A 22 -8.93 -2.68 -21.25
CA ALA A 22 -10.14 -2.39 -22.01
C ALA A 22 -9.80 -2.15 -23.48
N LEU A 23 -8.71 -1.46 -23.81
CA LEU A 23 -8.26 -1.29 -25.20
C LEU A 23 -7.84 -2.63 -25.85
N PHE A 24 -7.25 -3.55 -25.08
CA PHE A 24 -6.77 -4.85 -25.56
C PHE A 24 -7.74 -6.03 -25.33
N ARG A 25 -9.00 -5.77 -24.99
CA ARG A 25 -10.03 -6.80 -24.80
C ARG A 25 -10.40 -7.45 -26.15
N VAL A 26 -10.45 -8.79 -26.21
CA VAL A 26 -10.77 -9.55 -27.45
C VAL A 26 -12.14 -9.16 -28.01
N GLU A 27 -13.11 -8.76 -27.16
CA GLU A 27 -14.39 -8.25 -27.62
C GLU A 27 -14.29 -6.93 -28.41
N ASN A 28 -13.35 -6.03 -28.06
CA ASN A 28 -13.12 -4.79 -28.82
C ASN A 28 -12.44 -5.06 -30.17
N ALA A 29 -11.54 -6.05 -30.21
CA ALA A 29 -10.97 -6.53 -31.47
C ALA A 29 -12.04 -7.14 -32.39
N LEU A 30 -13.01 -7.87 -31.86
CA LEU A 30 -14.14 -8.42 -32.62
C LEU A 30 -15.12 -7.34 -33.11
N ILE A 31 -15.40 -6.32 -32.31
CA ILE A 31 -16.25 -5.19 -32.71
C ILE A 31 -15.59 -4.36 -33.80
N LEU A 32 -14.29 -4.06 -33.68
CA LEU A 32 -13.51 -3.37 -34.71
C LEU A 32 -13.38 -4.22 -35.98
N ALA A 33 -13.09 -5.52 -35.86
CA ALA A 33 -13.03 -6.44 -36.99
C ALA A 33 -14.41 -6.56 -37.68
N GLY A 34 -15.50 -6.64 -36.92
CA GLY A 34 -16.87 -6.66 -37.44
C GLY A 34 -17.25 -5.36 -38.14
N ALA A 35 -16.87 -4.21 -37.59
CA ALA A 35 -17.09 -2.90 -38.21
C ALA A 35 -16.29 -2.75 -39.51
N ILE A 36 -15.04 -3.23 -39.57
CA ILE A 36 -14.20 -3.23 -40.77
C ILE A 36 -14.77 -4.18 -41.83
N LEU A 37 -15.21 -5.39 -41.44
CA LEU A 37 -15.83 -6.35 -42.36
C LEU A 37 -17.14 -5.82 -42.93
N LEU A 38 -18.00 -5.19 -42.11
CA LEU A 38 -19.24 -4.55 -42.56
C LEU A 38 -18.96 -3.34 -43.47
N ALA A 39 -17.93 -2.54 -43.17
CA ALA A 39 -17.51 -1.43 -44.03
C ALA A 39 -17.04 -1.89 -45.42
N TYR A 40 -16.44 -3.08 -45.51
CA TYR A 40 -15.96 -3.64 -46.78
C TYR A 40 -17.04 -4.39 -47.57
N PHE A 41 -17.88 -5.21 -46.90
CA PHE A 41 -18.90 -6.03 -47.55
C PHE A 41 -20.26 -5.32 -47.76
N LEU A 42 -20.63 -4.38 -46.88
CA LEU A 42 -21.86 -3.58 -46.98
C LEU A 42 -21.57 -2.08 -46.77
N PRO A 43 -20.83 -1.43 -47.69
CA PRO A 43 -20.49 -0.02 -47.56
C PRO A 43 -21.72 0.90 -47.58
N ASN A 44 -22.75 0.58 -48.37
CA ASN A 44 -23.99 1.36 -48.52
C ASN A 44 -25.25 0.46 -48.47
N PRO A 45 -25.72 0.04 -47.28
CA PRO A 45 -26.82 -0.93 -47.15
C PRO A 45 -28.21 -0.34 -47.46
N VAL A 46 -28.42 0.96 -47.23
CA VAL A 46 -29.71 1.65 -47.39
C VAL A 46 -29.57 3.04 -48.02
N PRO A 47 -29.16 3.13 -49.31
CA PRO A 47 -28.90 4.40 -49.98
C PRO A 47 -30.17 5.26 -50.21
N ALA A 48 -31.37 4.66 -50.18
CA ALA A 48 -32.63 5.37 -50.37
C ALA A 48 -33.14 6.11 -49.12
N LEU A 49 -32.73 5.70 -47.92
CA LEU A 49 -33.19 6.26 -46.64
C LEU A 49 -32.16 7.19 -45.99
N LEU A 50 -30.86 6.89 -46.17
CA LEU A 50 -29.76 7.60 -45.52
C LEU A 50 -28.61 7.84 -46.53
N PRO A 51 -28.70 8.86 -47.39
CA PRO A 51 -27.76 9.08 -48.50
C PRO A 51 -26.34 9.48 -48.05
N TRP A 52 -26.15 9.88 -46.79
CA TRP A 52 -24.83 10.13 -46.20
C TRP A 52 -24.19 8.89 -45.55
N TRP A 53 -24.91 7.77 -45.52
CA TRP A 53 -24.41 6.51 -44.94
C TRP A 53 -23.44 5.85 -45.91
N SER A 54 -22.18 5.79 -45.51
CA SER A 54 -21.12 5.16 -46.29
C SER A 54 -20.16 4.41 -45.37
N TRP A 55 -19.14 3.74 -45.91
CA TRP A 55 -18.20 2.89 -45.17
C TRP A 55 -17.64 3.53 -43.88
N TRP A 56 -17.46 4.85 -43.87
CA TRP A 56 -16.98 5.60 -42.70
C TRP A 56 -17.96 5.62 -41.53
N THR A 57 -19.28 5.51 -41.75
CA THR A 57 -20.26 5.49 -40.65
C THR A 57 -20.12 4.24 -39.82
N TRP A 58 -19.82 3.09 -40.42
CA TRP A 58 -19.51 1.84 -39.71
C TRP A 58 -18.29 1.98 -38.81
N ILE A 59 -17.26 2.69 -39.28
CA ILE A 59 -16.04 2.95 -38.50
C ILE A 59 -16.36 3.89 -37.33
N VAL A 60 -17.11 4.97 -37.57
CA VAL A 60 -17.53 5.91 -36.51
C VAL A 60 -18.45 5.23 -35.49
N LEU A 61 -19.35 4.35 -35.92
CA LEU A 61 -20.23 3.57 -35.03
C LEU A 61 -19.44 2.56 -34.20
N GLY A 62 -18.48 1.86 -34.80
CA GLY A 62 -17.56 0.97 -34.09
C GLY A 62 -16.74 1.72 -33.05
N LEU A 63 -16.22 2.89 -33.43
CA LEU A 63 -15.48 3.76 -32.52
C LEU A 63 -16.36 4.27 -31.37
N LEU A 64 -17.59 4.71 -31.66
CA LEU A 64 -18.56 5.17 -30.66
C LEU A 64 -19.00 4.04 -29.72
N ALA A 65 -19.22 2.83 -30.23
CA ALA A 65 -19.58 1.66 -29.43
C ALA A 65 -18.44 1.28 -28.47
N VAL A 66 -17.20 1.25 -28.95
CA VAL A 66 -16.01 1.03 -28.12
C VAL A 66 -15.87 2.14 -27.08
N THR A 67 -16.05 3.41 -27.46
CA THR A 67 -15.96 4.55 -26.55
C THR A 67 -17.04 4.47 -25.45
N ALA A 68 -18.28 4.11 -25.81
CA ALA A 68 -19.36 3.92 -24.86
C ALA A 68 -19.12 2.75 -23.90
N ILE A 69 -18.55 1.64 -24.38
CA ILE A 69 -18.17 0.49 -23.53
C ILE A 69 -17.05 0.88 -22.58
N VAL A 70 -16.04 1.62 -23.03
CA VAL A 70 -14.93 2.10 -22.18
C VAL A 70 -15.43 3.08 -21.12
N VAL A 71 -16.29 4.03 -21.49
CA VAL A 71 -16.91 4.97 -20.55
C VAL A 71 -17.84 4.25 -19.57
N SER A 72 -18.58 3.24 -20.04
CA SER A 72 -19.45 2.40 -19.20
C SER A 72 -18.64 1.55 -18.21
N ALA A 73 -17.57 0.90 -18.66
CA ALA A 73 -16.66 0.13 -17.81
C ALA A 73 -15.92 1.00 -16.79
N LEU A 74 -15.62 2.25 -17.14
CA LEU A 74 -15.10 3.23 -16.19
C LEU A 74 -16.15 3.68 -15.16
N THR A 75 -17.44 3.58 -15.47
CA THR A 75 -18.55 3.96 -14.57
C THR A 75 -19.06 2.76 -13.76
N ASP A 76 -18.76 1.54 -14.20
CA ASP A 76 -19.14 0.30 -13.52
C ASP A 76 -18.24 0.04 -12.29
N GLN A 77 -18.83 0.23 -11.12
CA GLN A 77 -18.17 0.13 -9.81
C GLN A 77 -17.58 -1.26 -9.55
N GLY A 78 -18.12 -2.32 -10.18
CA GLY A 78 -17.65 -3.70 -10.03
C GLY A 78 -16.37 -4.04 -10.79
N GLU A 79 -16.05 -3.36 -11.89
CA GLU A 79 -14.79 -3.57 -12.62
C GLU A 79 -13.62 -2.83 -11.96
N ARG A 80 -13.88 -1.64 -11.37
CA ARG A 80 -12.89 -0.93 -10.54
C ARG A 80 -12.50 -1.75 -9.31
N GLU A 81 -13.45 -2.35 -8.60
CA GLU A 81 -13.16 -3.22 -7.45
C GLU A 81 -12.24 -4.39 -7.84
N LYS A 82 -12.49 -5.06 -8.98
CA LYS A 82 -11.67 -6.19 -9.45
C LYS A 82 -10.26 -5.78 -9.88
N ALA A 83 -10.09 -4.63 -10.54
CA ALA A 83 -8.78 -4.14 -10.95
C ALA A 83 -7.94 -3.67 -9.75
N VAL A 84 -8.58 -3.00 -8.81
CA VAL A 84 -7.98 -2.58 -7.54
C VAL A 84 -7.57 -3.81 -6.73
N GLU A 85 -8.41 -4.85 -6.64
CA GLU A 85 -8.07 -6.10 -5.96
C GLU A 85 -6.91 -6.88 -6.62
N ARG A 86 -6.79 -6.87 -7.95
CA ARG A 86 -5.64 -7.47 -8.65
C ARG A 86 -4.34 -6.71 -8.41
N LEU A 87 -4.37 -5.39 -8.50
CA LEU A 87 -3.21 -4.54 -8.21
C LEU A 87 -2.83 -4.61 -6.74
N PHE A 88 -3.81 -4.79 -5.85
CA PHE A 88 -3.56 -5.06 -4.44
C PHE A 88 -2.84 -6.39 -4.23
N GLN A 89 -3.24 -7.49 -4.89
CA GLN A 89 -2.51 -8.77 -4.78
C GLN A 89 -1.04 -8.66 -5.25
N GLU A 90 -0.75 -7.80 -6.21
CA GLU A 90 0.59 -7.59 -6.75
C GLU A 90 1.47 -6.72 -5.82
N GLU A 91 0.94 -5.58 -5.35
CA GLU A 91 1.66 -4.62 -4.49
C GLU A 91 1.76 -5.12 -3.02
N TYR A 92 0.80 -5.92 -2.55
CA TYR A 92 0.68 -6.49 -1.19
C TYR A 92 1.24 -7.90 -1.08
N SER A 93 1.87 -8.42 -2.15
CA SER A 93 2.58 -9.67 -2.05
C SER A 93 3.59 -9.58 -0.88
N ILE A 94 3.41 -10.49 0.08
CA ILE A 94 4.31 -10.70 1.25
C ILE A 94 5.70 -11.18 0.75
N GLY A 95 5.85 -11.38 -0.57
CA GLY A 95 7.11 -11.60 -1.24
C GLY A 95 8.14 -10.54 -0.87
N GLY A 96 9.34 -10.99 -0.55
CA GLY A 96 10.46 -10.12 -0.17
C GLY A 96 10.66 -9.94 1.34
N ILE A 97 9.63 -10.10 2.18
CA ILE A 97 9.82 -10.11 3.64
C ILE A 97 10.55 -11.41 4.01
N ARG A 98 11.55 -11.38 4.89
CA ARG A 98 12.31 -12.56 5.33
C ARG A 98 11.85 -13.04 6.71
N ASP A 99 11.54 -12.11 7.61
CA ASP A 99 11.10 -12.35 8.98
C ASP A 99 9.77 -13.11 9.02
N LYS A 100 9.78 -14.27 9.68
CA LYS A 100 8.60 -15.16 9.77
C LYS A 100 7.48 -14.58 10.63
N VAL A 101 7.82 -13.81 11.66
CA VAL A 101 6.84 -13.21 12.57
C VAL A 101 6.09 -12.11 11.82
N LEU A 102 6.81 -11.25 11.09
CA LEU A 102 6.19 -10.21 10.27
C LEU A 102 5.27 -10.81 9.19
N LYS A 103 5.68 -11.90 8.54
CA LYS A 103 4.82 -12.64 7.59
C LYS A 103 3.53 -13.13 8.21
N GLU A 104 3.61 -13.72 9.39
CA GLU A 104 2.45 -14.27 10.09
C GLU A 104 1.46 -13.14 10.48
N LYS A 105 1.97 -12.00 10.96
CA LYS A 105 1.14 -10.81 11.25
C LYS A 105 0.37 -10.35 9.99
N LEU A 106 1.06 -10.23 8.86
CA LEU A 106 0.45 -9.80 7.59
C LEU A 106 -0.54 -10.83 7.03
N LYS A 107 -0.25 -12.13 7.19
CA LYS A 107 -1.18 -13.20 6.80
C LYS A 107 -2.49 -13.10 7.59
N ARG A 108 -2.41 -12.88 8.90
CA ARG A 108 -3.61 -12.67 9.74
C ARG A 108 -4.37 -11.41 9.38
N ALA A 109 -3.67 -10.32 9.03
CA ALA A 109 -4.30 -9.11 8.54
C ALA A 109 -5.11 -9.37 7.26
N GLU A 110 -4.56 -10.15 6.33
CA GLU A 110 -5.27 -10.58 5.12
C GLU A 110 -6.47 -11.48 5.44
N GLU A 111 -6.33 -12.42 6.40
CA GLU A 111 -7.45 -13.25 6.87
C GLU A 111 -8.59 -12.40 7.44
N TYR A 112 -8.29 -11.37 8.24
CA TYR A 112 -9.30 -10.43 8.75
C TYR A 112 -9.96 -9.66 7.61
N HIS A 113 -9.19 -9.19 6.64
CA HIS A 113 -9.74 -8.48 5.48
C HIS A 113 -10.73 -9.34 4.69
N GLN A 114 -10.37 -10.59 4.38
CA GLN A 114 -11.27 -11.51 3.68
C GLN A 114 -12.56 -11.78 4.47
N GLN A 115 -12.44 -11.96 5.80
CA GLN A 115 -13.60 -12.14 6.67
C GLN A 115 -14.50 -10.90 6.75
N ILE A 116 -13.90 -9.71 6.81
CA ILE A 116 -14.62 -8.43 6.77
C ILE A 116 -15.37 -8.27 5.45
N LYS A 117 -14.70 -8.52 4.32
CA LYS A 117 -15.32 -8.47 2.99
C LYS A 117 -16.51 -9.42 2.88
N ALA A 118 -16.37 -10.65 3.37
CA ALA A 118 -17.45 -11.63 3.40
C ALA A 118 -18.63 -11.17 4.29
N ALA A 119 -18.34 -10.62 5.47
CA ALA A 119 -19.36 -10.09 6.38
C ALA A 119 -20.12 -8.89 5.80
N VAL A 120 -19.44 -7.98 5.11
CA VAL A 120 -20.09 -6.86 4.38
C VAL A 120 -20.94 -7.37 3.22
N ALA A 121 -20.46 -8.37 2.46
CA ALA A 121 -21.19 -8.93 1.34
C ALA A 121 -22.49 -9.62 1.77
N ALA A 122 -22.46 -10.30 2.93
CA ALA A 122 -23.60 -10.96 3.53
C ALA A 122 -24.68 -10.00 4.07
N GLN A 123 -24.38 -8.70 4.18
CA GLN A 123 -25.36 -7.73 4.63
C GLN A 123 -26.48 -7.48 3.61
N ARG A 124 -27.68 -7.16 4.13
CA ARG A 124 -28.84 -6.77 3.32
C ARG A 124 -28.53 -5.52 2.50
N ASP A 125 -29.03 -5.48 1.26
CA ASP A 125 -28.84 -4.32 0.39
C ASP A 125 -29.50 -3.07 0.99
N GLY A 126 -28.80 -1.94 0.89
CA GLY A 126 -29.23 -0.67 1.45
C GLY A 126 -28.06 0.27 1.79
N VAL A 127 -28.39 1.44 2.32
CA VAL A 127 -27.43 2.51 2.63
C VAL A 127 -26.31 2.07 3.56
N LEU A 128 -26.63 1.19 4.53
CA LEU A 128 -25.64 0.63 5.45
C LEU A 128 -24.61 -0.23 4.72
N LYS A 129 -25.04 -1.12 3.82
CA LYS A 129 -24.14 -1.95 3.01
C LYS A 129 -23.24 -1.10 2.11
N ASP A 130 -23.80 -0.06 1.48
CA ASP A 130 -23.02 0.85 0.63
C ASP A 130 -21.99 1.65 1.42
N ARG A 131 -22.30 2.00 2.67
CA ARG A 131 -21.34 2.64 3.58
C ARG A 131 -20.25 1.66 4.01
N LEU A 132 -20.62 0.45 4.45
CA LEU A 132 -19.67 -0.58 4.84
C LEU A 132 -18.74 -0.99 3.69
N LYS A 133 -19.24 -1.06 2.46
CA LYS A 133 -18.42 -1.29 1.26
C LYS A 133 -17.33 -0.23 1.08
N ARG A 134 -17.67 1.05 1.33
CA ARG A 134 -16.67 2.14 1.29
C ARG A 134 -15.61 1.96 2.37
N THR A 135 -16.02 1.60 3.58
CA THR A 135 -15.13 1.31 4.71
C THR A 135 -14.18 0.14 4.45
N THR A 136 -14.60 -0.88 3.70
CA THR A 136 -13.70 -1.97 3.25
C THR A 136 -12.54 -1.44 2.42
N GLY A 137 -12.75 -0.36 1.65
CA GLY A 137 -11.68 0.33 0.91
C GLY A 137 -10.60 0.89 1.83
N ASP A 138 -10.98 1.53 2.93
CA ASP A 138 -10.03 2.13 3.88
C ASP A 138 -9.20 1.05 4.61
N ILE A 139 -9.78 -0.15 4.79
CA ILE A 139 -9.07 -1.32 5.34
C ILE A 139 -7.98 -1.84 4.38
N TYR A 140 -8.16 -1.70 3.06
CA TYR A 140 -7.08 -2.01 2.13
C TYR A 140 -5.89 -1.08 2.32
N ASP A 141 -6.14 0.24 2.37
CA ASP A 141 -5.08 1.22 2.59
C ASP A 141 -4.34 0.89 3.88
N TRP A 142 -5.09 0.65 4.96
CA TRP A 142 -4.58 0.22 6.26
C TRP A 142 -3.58 -0.95 6.17
N ILE A 143 -3.98 -2.07 5.55
CA ILE A 143 -3.10 -3.23 5.37
C ILE A 143 -1.86 -2.87 4.53
N GLY A 144 -1.99 -1.91 3.61
CA GLY A 144 -0.88 -1.40 2.82
C GLY A 144 0.16 -0.68 3.68
N HIS A 145 -0.28 0.14 4.63
CA HIS A 145 0.61 0.75 5.62
C HIS A 145 1.29 -0.32 6.48
N MET A 146 0.55 -1.36 6.91
CA MET A 146 1.13 -2.49 7.66
C MET A 146 2.22 -3.22 6.85
N VAL A 147 2.01 -3.50 5.56
CA VAL A 147 3.01 -4.14 4.68
C VAL A 147 4.25 -3.27 4.55
N ARG A 148 4.10 -1.96 4.35
CA ARG A 148 5.23 -1.02 4.25
C ARG A 148 6.04 -0.97 5.54
N LEU A 149 5.36 -0.89 6.68
CA LEU A 149 5.99 -0.93 8.00
C LEU A 149 6.74 -2.25 8.24
N ALA A 150 6.11 -3.38 7.90
CA ALA A 150 6.72 -4.69 8.00
C ALA A 150 7.95 -4.85 7.10
N ARG A 151 7.91 -4.37 5.85
CA ARG A 151 9.10 -4.37 4.97
C ARG A 151 10.24 -3.55 5.57
N ARG A 152 9.94 -2.44 6.22
CA ARG A 152 10.93 -1.59 6.86
C ARG A 152 11.55 -2.23 8.10
N LEU A 153 10.72 -2.87 8.94
CA LEU A 153 11.18 -3.68 10.06
C LEU A 153 12.05 -4.86 9.60
N ASP A 154 11.65 -5.54 8.52
CA ASP A 154 12.42 -6.64 7.95
C ASP A 154 13.78 -6.18 7.41
N ALA A 155 13.81 -5.06 6.68
CA ALA A 155 15.05 -4.48 6.18
C ALA A 155 16.00 -4.13 7.33
N TYR A 156 15.49 -3.50 8.39
CA TYR A 156 16.27 -3.17 9.58
C TYR A 156 16.83 -4.41 10.29
N ARG A 157 15.97 -5.42 10.56
CA ARG A 157 16.37 -6.65 11.28
C ARG A 157 17.43 -7.46 10.53
N ASN A 158 17.48 -7.31 9.21
CA ASN A 158 18.40 -8.04 8.35
C ASN A 158 19.51 -7.14 7.76
N ASP A 159 19.70 -5.91 8.27
CA ASP A 159 20.73 -5.00 7.79
C ASP A 159 22.11 -5.43 8.33
N PRO A 160 23.02 -5.94 7.47
CA PRO A 160 24.33 -6.42 7.91
C PRO A 160 25.23 -5.29 8.42
N ILE A 161 25.04 -4.04 7.98
CA ILE A 161 25.87 -2.90 8.41
C ILE A 161 25.56 -2.60 9.87
N ILE A 162 24.28 -2.40 10.20
CA ILE A 162 23.84 -2.09 11.58
C ILE A 162 24.21 -3.22 12.54
N LEU A 163 24.04 -4.48 12.12
CA LEU A 163 24.41 -5.64 12.94
C LEU A 163 25.93 -5.67 13.21
N ASN A 164 26.74 -5.47 12.18
CA ASN A 164 28.20 -5.47 12.32
C ASN A 164 28.69 -4.30 13.17
N ASP A 165 28.17 -3.09 12.95
CA ASP A 165 28.54 -1.89 13.72
C ASP A 165 28.21 -2.09 15.20
N ARG A 166 27.04 -2.65 15.50
CA ARG A 166 26.64 -2.95 16.88
C ARG A 166 27.61 -3.91 17.56
N GLU A 167 28.01 -5.01 16.90
CA GLU A 167 28.99 -5.95 17.47
C GLU A 167 30.39 -5.34 17.59
N ALA A 168 30.82 -4.53 16.61
CA ALA A 168 32.10 -3.83 16.65
C ALA A 168 32.17 -2.82 17.82
N LEU A 169 31.09 -2.08 18.09
CA LEU A 169 31.01 -1.10 19.16
C LEU A 169 31.11 -1.72 20.56
N LYS A 170 30.58 -2.94 20.76
CA LYS A 170 30.70 -3.68 22.04
C LYS A 170 32.16 -3.95 22.43
N VAL A 171 33.04 -4.07 21.44
CA VAL A 171 34.46 -4.36 21.66
C VAL A 171 35.29 -3.09 21.63
N SER A 172 35.04 -2.20 20.66
CA SER A 172 35.88 -1.02 20.43
C SER A 172 35.74 0.05 21.51
N ILE A 173 34.53 0.32 22.02
CA ILE A 173 34.31 1.33 23.06
C ILE A 173 35.08 0.98 24.35
N PRO A 174 34.95 -0.23 24.95
CA PRO A 174 35.72 -0.59 26.14
C PRO A 174 37.24 -0.55 25.91
N ASN A 175 37.71 -0.93 24.72
CA ASN A 175 39.13 -0.89 24.39
C ASN A 175 39.67 0.55 24.32
N LEU A 176 38.92 1.48 23.74
CA LEU A 176 39.29 2.91 23.71
C LEU A 176 39.24 3.52 25.11
N GLN A 177 38.25 3.16 25.93
CA GLN A 177 38.16 3.58 27.33
C GLN A 177 39.38 3.10 28.14
N HIS A 178 39.80 1.84 27.94
CA HIS A 178 41.00 1.32 28.60
C HIS A 178 42.26 2.10 28.20
N ARG A 179 42.42 2.42 26.91
CA ARG A 179 43.58 3.18 26.40
C ARG A 179 43.66 4.60 26.97
N LEU A 180 42.53 5.21 27.33
CA LEU A 180 42.52 6.52 28.02
C LEU A 180 43.03 6.45 29.46
N THR A 181 43.03 5.26 30.07
CA THR A 181 43.52 5.06 31.45
C THR A 181 45.01 4.68 31.52
N GLU A 182 45.65 4.47 30.37
CA GLU A 182 47.07 4.15 30.28
C GLU A 182 47.91 5.43 30.15
N ASP A 183 49.09 5.46 30.79
CA ASP A 183 50.06 6.55 30.62
C ASP A 183 50.59 6.55 29.17
N GLY A 184 50.27 7.60 28.41
CA GLY A 184 50.59 7.70 26.98
C GLY A 184 50.90 9.11 26.49
N ASP A 185 51.33 9.22 25.23
CA ASP A 185 51.56 10.51 24.55
C ASP A 185 50.25 11.30 24.45
N GLY A 186 50.27 12.58 24.85
CA GLY A 186 49.10 13.46 24.86
C GLY A 186 48.38 13.56 23.51
N ARG A 187 49.11 13.51 22.38
CA ARG A 187 48.49 13.53 21.04
C ARG A 187 47.73 12.24 20.71
N VAL A 188 48.21 11.10 21.22
CA VAL A 188 47.52 9.81 21.03
C VAL A 188 46.26 9.77 21.88
N LEU A 189 46.33 10.26 23.11
CA LEU A 189 45.17 10.34 24.01
C LEU A 189 44.07 11.23 23.44
N GLU A 190 44.42 12.39 22.86
CA GLU A 190 43.46 13.28 22.18
C GLU A 190 42.76 12.59 21.00
N GLN A 191 43.50 11.83 20.19
CA GLN A 191 42.91 11.06 19.08
C GLN A 191 42.02 9.90 19.58
N VAL A 192 42.41 9.22 20.65
CA VAL A 192 41.60 8.16 21.28
C VAL A 192 40.30 8.76 21.83
N GLU A 193 40.35 9.91 22.50
CA GLU A 193 39.18 10.61 23.02
C GLU A 193 38.22 11.02 21.89
N THR A 194 38.74 11.58 20.80
CA THR A 194 37.94 11.95 19.63
C THR A 194 37.23 10.73 19.04
N THR A 195 37.96 9.63 18.86
CA THR A 195 37.43 8.38 18.30
C THR A 195 36.39 7.75 19.24
N LEU A 196 36.61 7.81 20.55
CA LEU A 196 35.67 7.32 21.55
C LEU A 196 34.36 8.12 21.50
N ASN A 197 34.44 9.44 21.41
CA ASN A 197 33.28 10.32 21.29
C ASN A 197 32.48 10.01 20.01
N ASP A 198 33.14 9.77 18.88
CA ASP A 198 32.48 9.35 17.63
C ASP A 198 31.74 8.01 17.79
N GLN A 199 32.38 7.01 18.38
CA GLN A 199 31.78 5.69 18.58
C GLN A 199 30.61 5.72 19.57
N GLN A 200 30.70 6.53 20.63
CA GLN A 200 29.58 6.74 21.57
C GLN A 200 28.39 7.42 20.88
N ARG A 201 28.63 8.40 20.00
CA ARG A 201 27.55 8.99 19.18
C ARG A 201 26.89 7.95 18.28
N LEU A 202 27.67 7.12 17.58
CA LEU A 202 27.13 6.04 16.76
C LEU A 202 26.31 5.04 17.59
N GLN A 203 26.80 4.65 18.76
CA GLN A 203 26.08 3.76 19.67
C GLN A 203 24.73 4.35 20.10
N ASN A 204 24.70 5.63 20.44
CA ASN A 204 23.46 6.32 20.80
C ASN A 204 22.48 6.35 19.63
N ASN A 205 22.95 6.65 18.43
CA ASN A 205 22.13 6.68 17.21
C ASN A 205 21.54 5.30 16.90
N ILE A 206 22.34 4.22 16.98
CA ILE A 206 21.86 2.84 16.79
C ILE A 206 20.83 2.48 17.85
N SER A 207 21.06 2.85 19.11
CA SER A 207 20.14 2.58 20.22
C SER A 207 18.80 3.32 20.06
N GLU A 208 18.83 4.55 19.56
CA GLU A 208 17.62 5.30 19.24
C GLU A 208 16.83 4.64 18.10
N LEU A 209 17.55 4.19 17.06
CA LEU A 209 16.95 3.44 15.96
C LEU A 209 16.31 2.12 16.46
N ASP A 210 17.01 1.34 17.29
CA ASP A 210 16.48 0.13 17.96
C ASP A 210 15.15 0.43 18.66
N ASN A 211 15.09 1.49 19.48
CA ASN A 211 13.90 1.87 20.22
C ASN A 211 12.74 2.29 19.30
N ARG A 212 13.02 2.95 18.17
CA ARG A 212 12.00 3.31 17.18
C ARG A 212 11.48 2.06 16.46
N MET A 213 12.36 1.12 16.10
CA MET A 213 11.97 -0.14 15.45
C MET A 213 11.16 -1.05 16.37
N GLN A 214 11.47 -1.08 17.67
CA GLN A 214 10.63 -1.79 18.64
C GLN A 214 9.23 -1.18 18.74
N ARG A 215 9.12 0.14 18.81
CA ARG A 215 7.81 0.82 18.79
C ARG A 215 7.03 0.56 17.51
N ALA A 216 7.70 0.56 16.37
CA ALA A 216 7.11 0.23 15.08
C ALA A 216 6.57 -1.22 15.04
N ASP A 217 7.27 -2.19 15.61
CA ASP A 217 6.79 -3.58 15.71
C ASP A 217 5.57 -3.70 16.62
N LEU A 218 5.56 -2.98 17.74
CA LEU A 218 4.40 -2.89 18.64
C LEU A 218 3.21 -2.20 17.96
N GLN A 219 3.43 -1.17 17.14
CA GLN A 219 2.36 -0.55 16.37
C GLN A 219 1.76 -1.53 15.36
N LEU A 220 2.59 -2.36 14.72
CA LEU A 220 2.10 -3.41 13.82
C LEU A 220 1.24 -4.45 14.56
N ASP A 221 1.59 -4.80 15.80
CA ASP A 221 0.77 -5.67 16.66
C ASP A 221 -0.55 -5.01 17.07
N SER A 222 -0.50 -3.74 17.48
CA SER A 222 -1.68 -2.95 17.82
C SER A 222 -2.65 -2.89 16.64
N SER A 223 -2.13 -2.57 15.45
CA SER A 223 -2.90 -2.50 14.22
C SER A 223 -3.54 -3.86 13.86
N LEU A 224 -2.82 -4.97 14.02
CA LEU A 224 -3.42 -6.28 13.80
C LEU A 224 -4.56 -6.58 14.79
N ALA A 225 -4.42 -6.18 16.05
CA ALA A 225 -5.47 -6.33 17.05
C ALA A 225 -6.70 -5.46 16.71
N SER A 226 -6.48 -4.20 16.30
CA SER A 226 -7.52 -3.30 15.83
C SER A 226 -8.32 -3.90 14.66
N LEU A 227 -7.66 -4.58 13.70
CA LEU A 227 -8.36 -5.29 12.60
C LEU A 227 -9.31 -6.38 13.14
N GLY A 228 -8.86 -7.15 14.13
CA GLY A 228 -9.70 -8.14 14.80
C GLY A 228 -10.89 -7.52 15.54
N THR A 229 -10.71 -6.33 16.13
CA THR A 229 -11.78 -5.56 16.76
C THR A 229 -12.79 -5.08 15.74
N VAL A 230 -12.34 -4.47 14.63
CA VAL A 230 -13.20 -4.02 13.52
C VAL A 230 -14.04 -5.18 12.98
N TYR A 231 -13.41 -6.34 12.74
CA TYR A 231 -14.12 -7.54 12.32
C TYR A 231 -15.21 -7.97 13.32
N SER A 232 -14.87 -8.02 14.62
CA SER A 232 -15.81 -8.40 15.66
C SER A 232 -17.00 -7.43 15.76
N GLN A 233 -16.73 -6.12 15.66
CA GLN A 233 -17.78 -5.09 15.65
C GLN A 233 -18.70 -5.23 14.42
N LEU A 234 -18.13 -5.55 13.26
CA LEU A 234 -18.89 -5.76 12.04
C LEU A 234 -19.87 -6.94 12.15
N LEU A 235 -19.45 -8.05 12.77
CA LEU A 235 -20.33 -9.19 13.03
C LEU A 235 -21.53 -8.80 13.92
N LEU A 236 -21.33 -7.90 14.89
CA LEU A 236 -22.39 -7.44 15.78
C LEU A 236 -23.42 -6.56 15.07
N ILE A 237 -22.99 -5.73 14.11
CA ILE A 237 -23.88 -4.88 13.28
C ILE A 237 -24.86 -5.76 12.47
N GLY A 238 -24.46 -6.97 12.06
CA GLY A 238 -25.32 -7.94 11.36
C GLY A 238 -26.53 -8.45 12.13
N SER A 239 -26.50 -8.34 13.47
CA SER A 239 -27.46 -9.01 14.36
C SER A 239 -28.64 -8.16 14.82
N LYS A 240 -28.62 -6.84 14.56
CA LYS A 240 -29.65 -5.88 15.00
C LYS A 240 -29.91 -4.86 13.89
N ASP A 241 -31.12 -4.33 13.80
CA ASP A 241 -31.39 -3.11 13.00
C ASP A 241 -30.67 -1.94 13.70
N VAL A 242 -29.38 -1.77 13.39
CA VAL A 242 -28.49 -0.81 14.06
C VAL A 242 -28.49 0.53 13.33
N ASP A 243 -28.64 1.60 14.11
CA ASP A 243 -28.54 3.01 13.67
C ASP A 243 -27.19 3.32 13.00
N GLY A 244 -27.21 4.21 11.99
CA GLY A 244 -26.04 4.61 11.20
C GLY A 244 -24.82 5.12 12.00
N GLY A 245 -25.01 5.51 13.27
CA GLY A 245 -23.94 5.99 14.14
C GLY A 245 -22.89 4.94 14.54
N GLN A 246 -23.19 3.64 14.45
CA GLN A 246 -22.18 2.60 14.71
C GLN A 246 -21.21 2.42 13.53
N ALA A 247 -21.71 2.52 12.30
CA ALA A 247 -20.88 2.48 11.10
C ALA A 247 -19.99 3.74 10.99
N GLU A 248 -20.47 4.89 11.45
CA GLU A 248 -19.68 6.14 11.51
C GLU A 248 -18.51 6.03 12.50
N ARG A 249 -18.74 5.46 13.68
CA ARG A 249 -17.67 5.17 14.64
C ARG A 249 -16.64 4.21 14.06
N LEU A 250 -17.09 3.13 13.42
CA LEU A 250 -16.18 2.17 12.79
C LEU A 250 -15.28 2.82 11.73
N GLN A 251 -15.86 3.70 10.91
CA GLN A 251 -15.10 4.43 9.90
C GLN A 251 -14.08 5.39 10.52
N ALA A 252 -14.45 6.09 11.59
CA ALA A 252 -13.55 6.97 12.33
C ALA A 252 -12.38 6.17 12.94
N ASP A 253 -12.68 5.05 13.62
CA ASP A 253 -11.67 4.18 14.23
C ASP A 253 -10.66 3.66 13.18
N ILE A 254 -11.13 3.26 11.99
CA ILE A 254 -10.26 2.83 10.89
C ILE A 254 -9.40 3.99 10.38
N SER A 255 -9.99 5.17 10.22
CA SER A 255 -9.27 6.36 9.72
C SER A 255 -8.15 6.77 10.69
N ASP A 256 -8.43 6.74 11.99
CA ASP A 256 -7.45 7.07 13.03
C ASP A 256 -6.28 6.08 13.04
N GLU A 257 -6.55 4.79 12.85
CA GLU A 257 -5.51 3.76 12.81
C GLU A 257 -4.66 3.82 11.51
N VAL A 258 -5.28 4.14 10.36
CA VAL A 258 -4.56 4.42 9.11
C VAL A 258 -3.59 5.59 9.29
N ASN A 259 -4.07 6.69 9.88
CA ASN A 259 -3.25 7.87 10.14
C ASN A 259 -2.10 7.57 11.11
N SER A 260 -2.37 6.85 12.19
CA SER A 260 -1.35 6.42 13.16
C SER A 260 -0.22 5.62 12.50
N LEU A 261 -0.56 4.68 11.61
CA LEU A 261 0.45 3.90 10.89
C LEU A 261 1.22 4.73 9.87
N GLN A 262 0.56 5.67 9.19
CA GLN A 262 1.22 6.62 8.29
C GLN A 262 2.26 7.45 9.05
N ASP A 263 1.89 8.00 10.21
CA ASP A 263 2.80 8.79 11.06
C ASP A 263 4.02 7.97 11.49
N VAL A 264 3.81 6.70 11.87
CA VAL A 264 4.92 5.80 12.22
C VAL A 264 5.83 5.56 11.01
N VAL A 265 5.28 5.28 9.83
CA VAL A 265 6.08 5.08 8.61
C VAL A 265 6.87 6.34 8.24
N GLU A 266 6.25 7.52 8.34
CA GLU A 266 6.91 8.80 8.06
C GLU A 266 8.06 9.08 9.04
N SER A 267 7.84 8.86 10.34
CA SER A 267 8.87 9.02 11.38
C SER A 267 10.09 8.12 11.18
N ILE A 268 9.92 6.98 10.52
CA ILE A 268 10.98 6.03 10.20
C ILE A 268 11.74 6.44 8.92
N ASN A 269 11.07 7.11 7.99
CA ASN A 269 11.70 7.59 6.75
C ASN A 269 12.59 8.81 7.00
N GLU A 270 12.19 9.70 7.91
CA GLU A 270 12.93 10.91 8.28
C GLU A 270 14.39 10.62 8.73
N ILE A 271 14.64 9.50 9.41
CA ILE A 271 16.01 9.12 9.84
C ILE A 271 16.83 8.50 8.71
N TYR A 272 16.19 7.78 7.80
CA TYR A 272 16.90 7.03 6.76
C TYR A 272 17.39 7.96 5.65
N ASP A 273 16.64 9.02 5.37
CA ASP A 273 17.08 10.11 4.49
C ASP A 273 18.21 10.94 5.13
N TYR A 274 18.29 10.94 6.47
CA TYR A 274 19.42 11.50 7.21
C TYR A 274 20.71 10.66 7.11
N GLN A 275 20.61 9.37 6.75
CA GLN A 275 21.77 8.46 6.62
C GLN A 275 22.27 8.30 5.18
N THR A 276 21.45 8.59 4.16
CA THR A 276 21.89 8.64 2.75
C THR A 276 22.67 9.92 2.40
N PHE A 277 22.68 10.91 3.27
CA PHE A 277 23.54 12.09 3.19
C PHE A 277 24.53 12.16 4.37
N GLY A 278 25.45 11.20 4.43
CA GLY A 278 26.75 11.44 5.07
C GLY A 278 27.53 12.51 4.27
N PRO A 279 28.33 13.38 4.92
CA PRO A 279 28.93 14.56 4.30
C PRO A 279 29.89 14.15 3.19
N GLY A 280 29.41 14.27 1.95
CA GLY A 280 30.09 13.86 0.74
C GLY A 280 30.09 14.95 -0.33
N LYS A 281 30.21 16.21 0.09
CA LYS A 281 30.96 17.34 -0.52
C LYS A 281 30.53 18.67 0.09
#